data_AF-A0A4Q5VES8-F1
#
_entry.id   AF-A0A4Q5VES8-F1
#
_cell.length_a   1.000
_cell.length_b   1.000
_cell.length_c   1.000
_cell.angle_alpha   90.00
_cell.angle_beta   90.00
_cell.angle_gamma   90.00
#
_symmetry.space_group_name_H-M   'P 1'
#
loop_
_entity.id
_entity.type
_entity.pdbx_description
1 polymer ?
#
loop_
_entity_poly.entity_id
_entity_poly.type
_entity_poly.pdbx_seq_one_letter_code
_entity_poly.pdbx_strand_id
1 'polypeptide(L)'
;MASIRTISFDGIVIGGGGAGMRAALQLAQSGYKTAVITKVFPTRSHTVSAQGGITCAIASADPNDDWRWHMYDTVKGSDYIGDQDAIEYMCSVGPEAVFELEHMGLPFSRTEEGRIYQRPFGGQSKGPDNPTQAARTCAAADRTGHALLHTLYQGNIKSKTVFLNEWFAVDLVKNADGAVVGVIAINIEDGETVYVKAKATVLATGGAGRIYASTTNAHINTGDGVGMALRAGFPVQDIEMWQFHPTGIAGAGVLVTEGCRGEGGYLINADGERFMERYAPNAKDLAGRDVVARSMIQEIIAGRGVGPNKDHVLLKLDHLGEEVLESKLPGICELSRTFAHVDPVYAPIPVVPTCHYMMGGVPTNINGQALKQDANGNDLVIDGLFACGEVACVSVHGANRLGGNSLLDLVVFGRAAGLYIEKALREGVEHKAATDADIDKAMTRLNKINTSTNGESAAVLRKELQTIMQNFFGVFRKGEFMQKGIQQLADLRKRIENVSITDKSSAFNTARIEALELQNLLEVAEATAIAAEERKESRGAHAREDFEERDDANWLCHSLYFPGEKRVAKRAVNFKPHTMEAFQPKKRTY
;
A
#
# COMPACT_ATOMS: atom_id res chain seq x y z
N MET A 1 -2.97 20.27 34.63
CA MET A 1 -3.41 19.07 33.88
C MET A 1 -2.64 17.88 34.44
N ALA A 2 -3.26 16.70 34.52
CA ALA A 2 -2.54 15.52 35.01
C ALA A 2 -1.52 15.10 33.94
N SER A 3 -0.25 14.96 34.32
CA SER A 3 0.81 14.44 33.44
C SER A 3 0.37 13.10 32.86
N ILE A 4 0.25 13.00 31.54
CA ILE A 4 -0.01 11.71 30.87
C ILE A 4 1.14 10.75 31.17
N ARG A 5 0.85 9.46 31.34
CA ARG A 5 1.89 8.44 31.52
C ARG A 5 2.77 8.41 30.27
N THR A 6 4.09 8.40 30.48
CA THR A 6 5.08 8.29 29.40
C THR A 6 5.78 6.95 29.46
N ILE A 7 5.86 6.26 28.33
CA ILE A 7 6.70 5.06 28.15
C ILE A 7 7.78 5.36 27.10
N SER A 8 8.97 4.79 27.27
CA SER A 8 10.13 5.14 26.42
C SER A 8 10.80 3.93 25.78
N PHE A 9 11.16 4.09 24.52
CA PHE A 9 11.85 3.13 23.65
C PHE A 9 12.94 3.87 22.84
N ASP A 10 13.93 3.13 22.35
CA ASP A 10 14.94 3.71 21.45
C ASP A 10 14.32 3.99 20.08
N GLY A 11 13.57 3.01 19.57
CA GLY A 11 12.78 3.12 18.35
C GLY A 11 11.39 2.51 18.52
N ILE A 12 10.39 3.11 17.87
CA ILE A 12 9.03 2.57 17.80
C ILE A 12 8.62 2.38 16.35
N VAL A 13 7.88 1.30 16.11
CA VAL A 13 7.32 0.96 14.80
C VAL A 13 5.80 0.92 14.93
N ILE A 14 5.10 1.71 14.12
CA ILE A 14 3.65 1.81 14.13
C ILE A 14 3.09 0.95 12.99
N GLY A 15 2.65 -0.26 13.32
CA GLY A 15 2.10 -1.24 12.41
C GLY A 15 2.79 -2.60 12.52
N GLY A 16 2.00 -3.65 12.78
CA GLY A 16 2.47 -5.05 12.87
C GLY A 16 2.44 -5.81 11.54
N GLY A 17 2.48 -5.12 10.39
CA GLY A 17 2.52 -5.73 9.06
C GLY A 17 3.92 -6.19 8.65
N GLY A 18 4.07 -6.67 7.41
CA GLY A 18 5.37 -7.19 6.93
C GLY A 18 6.52 -6.17 7.03
N ALA A 19 6.30 -4.92 6.62
CA ALA A 19 7.33 -3.89 6.67
C ALA A 19 7.71 -3.54 8.12
N GLY A 20 6.71 -3.31 8.96
CA GLY A 20 6.92 -2.95 10.37
C GLY A 20 7.62 -4.06 11.15
N MET A 21 7.21 -5.32 10.95
CA MET A 21 7.89 -6.44 11.59
C MET A 21 9.31 -6.67 11.05
N ARG A 22 9.60 -6.37 9.78
CA ARG A 22 10.97 -6.47 9.26
C ARG A 22 11.88 -5.38 9.81
N ALA A 23 11.37 -4.15 9.96
CA ALA A 23 12.09 -3.05 10.59
C ALA A 23 12.33 -3.29 12.08
N ALA A 24 11.29 -3.69 12.82
CA ALA A 24 11.39 -4.00 14.24
C ALA A 24 12.34 -5.17 14.51
N LEU A 25 12.34 -6.19 13.65
CA LEU A 25 13.26 -7.32 13.75
C LEU A 25 14.72 -6.87 13.67
N GLN A 26 15.05 -6.00 12.72
CA GLN A 26 16.41 -5.46 12.59
C GLN A 26 16.83 -4.73 13.86
N LEU A 27 15.99 -3.83 14.37
CA LEU A 27 16.31 -3.04 15.55
C LEU A 27 16.45 -3.90 16.82
N ALA A 28 15.56 -4.87 17.00
CA ALA A 28 15.58 -5.78 18.15
C ALA A 28 16.82 -6.69 18.12
N GLN A 29 17.23 -7.19 16.96
CA GLN A 29 18.46 -7.98 16.80
C GLN A 29 19.72 -7.18 17.15
N SER A 30 19.68 -5.86 16.95
CA SER A 30 20.78 -4.95 17.28
C SER A 30 20.82 -4.53 18.75
N GLY A 31 19.93 -5.07 19.58
CA GLY A 31 19.91 -4.89 21.04
C GLY A 31 19.22 -3.61 21.52
N TYR A 32 18.60 -2.84 20.62
CA TYR A 32 17.85 -1.65 21.00
C TYR A 32 16.47 -2.00 21.56
N LYS A 33 15.98 -1.18 22.50
CA LYS A 33 14.65 -1.35 23.08
C LYS A 33 13.62 -0.87 22.07
N THR A 34 13.04 -1.82 21.34
CA THR A 34 12.07 -1.54 20.26
C THR A 34 10.67 -2.00 20.61
N ALA A 35 9.67 -1.16 20.33
CA ALA A 35 8.26 -1.53 20.39
C ALA A 35 7.58 -1.51 19.02
N VAL A 36 6.70 -2.49 18.78
CA VAL A 36 5.72 -2.49 17.70
C VAL A 36 4.36 -2.11 18.28
N ILE A 37 3.84 -0.96 17.89
CA ILE A 37 2.50 -0.48 18.23
C ILE A 37 1.56 -0.91 17.11
N THR A 38 0.56 -1.74 17.40
CA THR A 38 -0.32 -2.28 16.37
C THR A 38 -1.77 -2.34 16.84
N LYS A 39 -2.70 -1.80 16.04
CA LYS A 39 -4.13 -1.72 16.41
C LYS A 39 -4.87 -3.05 16.32
N VAL A 40 -4.25 -4.05 15.69
CA VAL A 40 -4.68 -5.45 15.69
C VAL A 40 -3.52 -6.32 16.08
N PHE A 41 -3.79 -7.56 16.50
CA PHE A 41 -2.75 -8.57 16.65
C PHE A 41 -1.92 -8.69 15.36
N PRO A 42 -0.57 -8.76 15.40
CA PRO A 42 0.30 -8.62 14.22
C PRO A 42 -0.08 -9.48 13.02
N THR A 43 -0.42 -10.76 13.24
CA THR A 43 -0.78 -11.69 12.16
C THR A 43 -2.17 -11.45 11.54
N ARG A 44 -2.92 -10.46 12.04
CA ARG A 44 -4.17 -9.95 11.45
C ARG A 44 -3.95 -8.76 10.50
N SER A 45 -2.71 -8.27 10.40
CA SER A 45 -2.36 -7.21 9.45
C SER A 45 -2.65 -7.62 8.01
N HIS A 46 -3.00 -6.67 7.15
CA HIS A 46 -3.47 -6.97 5.78
C HIS A 46 -2.45 -7.72 4.91
N THR A 47 -1.16 -7.64 5.22
CA THR A 47 -0.12 -8.49 4.61
C THR A 47 -0.49 -9.99 4.62
N VAL A 48 -1.24 -10.48 5.63
CA VAL A 48 -1.68 -11.88 5.73
C VAL A 48 -2.52 -12.31 4.52
N SER A 49 -3.22 -11.36 3.90
CA SER A 49 -4.11 -11.59 2.76
C SER A 49 -3.40 -11.52 1.41
N ALA A 50 -2.08 -11.23 1.37
CA ALA A 50 -1.35 -11.24 0.11
C ALA A 50 -1.21 -12.67 -0.42
N GLN A 51 -1.58 -12.89 -1.67
CA GLN A 51 -1.70 -14.25 -2.25
C GLN A 51 -0.50 -14.59 -3.15
N GLY A 52 -0.42 -13.92 -4.31
CA GLY A 52 0.34 -14.39 -5.47
C GLY A 52 1.85 -14.56 -5.32
N GLY A 53 2.51 -13.79 -4.45
CA GLY A 53 3.92 -14.01 -4.14
C GLY A 53 4.76 -12.74 -4.01
N ILE A 54 6.07 -12.94 -3.90
CA ILE A 54 7.12 -11.90 -3.83
C ILE A 54 7.96 -11.94 -5.11
N THR A 55 7.92 -10.86 -5.89
CA THR A 55 8.62 -10.76 -7.19
C THR A 55 10.09 -10.45 -6.94
N CYS A 56 10.99 -11.34 -7.33
CA CYS A 56 12.43 -11.18 -7.10
C CYS A 56 13.27 -12.08 -8.03
N ALA A 57 14.34 -11.55 -8.61
CA ALA A 57 15.25 -12.27 -9.49
C ALA A 57 16.23 -13.18 -8.71
N ILE A 58 15.73 -14.26 -8.11
CA ILE A 58 16.55 -15.28 -7.41
C ILE A 58 17.07 -16.39 -8.35
N ALA A 59 16.85 -16.25 -9.66
CA ALA A 59 17.30 -17.16 -10.71
C ALA A 59 16.94 -18.64 -10.43
N SER A 60 15.75 -18.89 -9.89
CA SER A 60 15.30 -20.25 -9.55
C SER A 60 14.62 -20.94 -10.73
N ALA A 61 13.65 -20.28 -11.36
CA ALA A 61 12.98 -20.79 -12.55
C ALA A 61 13.77 -20.57 -13.85
N ASP A 62 14.58 -19.50 -13.91
CA ASP A 62 15.51 -19.25 -15.01
C ASP A 62 16.88 -18.88 -14.43
N PRO A 63 17.91 -19.74 -14.61
CA PRO A 63 19.27 -19.44 -14.16
C PRO A 63 19.88 -18.16 -14.74
N ASN A 64 19.32 -17.62 -15.82
CA ASN A 64 19.77 -16.38 -16.45
C ASN A 64 18.95 -15.15 -16.04
N ASP A 65 17.95 -15.28 -15.14
CA ASP A 65 17.18 -14.12 -14.68
C ASP A 65 18.11 -13.12 -13.99
N ASP A 66 17.82 -11.84 -14.18
CA ASP A 66 18.69 -10.76 -13.77
C ASP A 66 17.90 -9.66 -13.07
N TRP A 67 18.43 -9.15 -11.96
CA TRP A 67 17.79 -8.07 -11.22
C TRP A 67 17.62 -6.80 -12.06
N ARG A 68 18.46 -6.58 -13.08
CA ARG A 68 18.37 -5.45 -14.02
C ARG A 68 17.16 -5.59 -14.94
N TRP A 69 16.72 -6.82 -15.25
CA TRP A 69 15.47 -7.04 -15.98
C TRP A 69 14.27 -6.75 -15.09
N HIS A 70 14.33 -7.14 -13.82
CA HIS A 70 13.31 -6.77 -12.84
C HIS A 70 13.25 -5.25 -12.62
N MET A 71 14.39 -4.56 -12.59
CA MET A 71 14.47 -3.10 -12.54
C MET A 71 13.83 -2.47 -13.77
N TYR A 72 14.17 -2.93 -14.99
CA TYR A 72 13.57 -2.46 -16.24
C TYR A 72 12.04 -2.59 -16.21
N ASP A 73 11.53 -3.77 -15.86
CA ASP A 73 10.10 -4.03 -15.75
C ASP A 73 9.44 -3.10 -14.74
N THR A 74 10.09 -2.84 -13.61
CA THR A 74 9.56 -1.97 -12.55
C THR A 74 9.55 -0.50 -12.98
N VAL A 75 10.60 -0.01 -13.64
CA VAL A 75 10.64 1.37 -14.19
C VAL A 75 9.61 1.57 -15.30
N LYS A 76 9.49 0.61 -16.23
CA LYS A 76 8.44 0.63 -17.25
C LYS A 76 7.05 0.52 -16.60
N GLY A 77 6.92 -0.34 -15.60
CA GLY A 77 5.69 -0.62 -14.87
C GLY A 77 5.16 0.60 -14.14
N SER A 78 6.04 1.38 -13.50
CA SER A 78 5.77 2.62 -12.78
C SER A 78 5.44 3.82 -13.68
N ASP A 79 5.48 3.60 -15.00
CA ASP A 79 5.30 4.61 -16.04
C ASP A 79 6.27 5.79 -15.90
N TYR A 80 7.52 5.44 -15.57
CA TYR A 80 8.68 6.33 -15.49
C TYR A 80 8.63 7.43 -14.43
N ILE A 81 7.70 7.35 -13.47
CA ILE A 81 7.71 8.19 -12.26
C ILE A 81 8.06 7.40 -11.00
N GLY A 82 8.78 6.29 -11.15
CA GLY A 82 9.45 5.61 -10.04
C GLY A 82 10.91 6.04 -9.96
N ASP A 83 11.39 6.32 -8.76
CA ASP A 83 12.76 6.73 -8.47
C ASP A 83 13.73 5.57 -8.78
N GLN A 84 14.57 5.73 -9.80
CA GLN A 84 15.35 4.62 -10.35
C GLN A 84 16.48 4.15 -9.44
N ASP A 85 17.02 5.01 -8.59
CA ASP A 85 17.97 4.63 -7.53
C ASP A 85 17.30 3.73 -6.48
N ALA A 86 16.07 4.04 -6.08
CA ALA A 86 15.30 3.22 -5.17
C ALA A 86 14.87 1.89 -5.80
N ILE A 87 14.47 1.90 -7.08
CA ILE A 87 14.13 0.66 -7.81
C ILE A 87 15.37 -0.22 -7.98
N GLU A 88 16.51 0.38 -8.34
CA GLU A 88 17.79 -0.33 -8.41
C GLU A 88 18.12 -0.99 -7.07
N TYR A 89 18.03 -0.25 -5.96
CA TYR A 89 18.26 -0.78 -4.62
C TYR A 89 17.30 -1.95 -4.30
N MET A 90 16.00 -1.78 -4.57
CA MET A 90 15.00 -2.83 -4.33
C MET A 90 15.30 -4.11 -5.13
N CYS A 91 15.59 -3.99 -6.42
CA CYS A 91 15.81 -5.15 -7.28
C CYS A 91 17.16 -5.82 -7.01
N SER A 92 18.23 -5.06 -6.75
CA SER A 92 19.57 -5.60 -6.51
C SER A 92 19.72 -6.26 -5.14
N VAL A 93 19.13 -5.69 -4.08
CA VAL A 93 19.17 -6.25 -2.71
C VAL A 93 18.09 -7.32 -2.51
N GLY A 94 17.04 -7.31 -3.34
CA GLY A 94 15.91 -8.22 -3.20
C GLY A 94 16.26 -9.70 -3.03
N PRO A 95 17.18 -10.29 -3.82
CA PRO A 95 17.54 -11.69 -3.68
C PRO A 95 18.07 -12.05 -2.29
N GLU A 96 18.94 -11.21 -1.72
CA GLU A 96 19.45 -11.38 -0.34
C GLU A 96 18.28 -11.39 0.65
N ALA A 97 17.36 -10.43 0.55
CA ALA A 97 16.20 -10.33 1.43
C ALA A 97 15.25 -11.53 1.31
N VAL A 98 15.07 -12.11 0.12
CA VAL A 98 14.25 -13.33 -0.06
C VAL A 98 14.92 -14.55 0.57
N PHE A 99 16.23 -14.71 0.41
CA PHE A 99 16.97 -15.80 1.07
C PHE A 99 17.01 -15.64 2.59
N GLU A 100 17.08 -14.41 3.12
CA GLU A 100 16.92 -14.17 4.56
C GLU A 100 15.58 -14.73 5.07
N LEU A 101 14.48 -14.50 4.37
CA LEU A 101 13.17 -15.04 4.75
C LEU A 101 13.13 -16.57 4.70
N GLU A 102 13.77 -17.18 3.69
CA GLU A 102 13.85 -18.63 3.57
C GLU A 102 14.64 -19.24 4.75
N HIS A 103 15.78 -18.66 5.10
CA HIS A 103 16.58 -19.06 6.26
C HIS A 103 15.87 -18.81 7.60
N MET A 104 14.91 -17.88 7.66
CA MET A 104 14.02 -17.69 8.81
C MET A 104 12.93 -18.79 8.91
N GLY A 105 12.77 -19.61 7.87
CA GLY A 105 11.80 -20.71 7.83
C GLY A 105 10.53 -20.40 7.02
N LEU A 106 10.53 -19.38 6.15
CA LEU A 106 9.37 -19.11 5.28
C LEU A 106 9.13 -20.32 4.35
N PRO A 107 7.96 -20.98 4.42
CA PRO A 107 7.67 -22.21 3.68
C PRO A 107 7.32 -21.92 2.22
N PHE A 108 8.27 -21.44 1.42
CA PHE A 108 8.11 -21.34 -0.03
C PHE A 108 7.81 -22.71 -0.64
N SER A 109 6.93 -22.74 -1.64
CA SER A 109 6.75 -23.90 -2.52
C SER A 109 8.08 -24.23 -3.20
N ARG A 110 8.29 -25.50 -3.56
CA ARG A 110 9.58 -25.99 -4.07
C ARG A 110 9.48 -26.53 -5.48
N THR A 111 10.58 -26.43 -6.23
CA THR A 111 10.81 -27.18 -7.46
C THR A 111 11.22 -28.62 -7.13
N GLU A 112 11.33 -29.48 -8.15
CA GLU A 112 11.79 -30.87 -7.98
C GLU A 112 13.21 -30.94 -7.40
N GLU A 113 14.06 -29.93 -7.69
CA GLU A 113 15.42 -29.81 -7.17
C GLU A 113 15.49 -29.15 -5.78
N GLY A 114 14.35 -28.88 -5.15
CA GLY A 114 14.28 -28.27 -3.81
C GLY A 114 14.55 -26.77 -3.76
N ARG A 115 14.65 -26.09 -4.92
CA ARG A 115 14.77 -24.62 -4.98
C ARG A 115 13.42 -23.95 -4.77
N ILE A 116 13.41 -22.65 -4.49
CA ILE A 116 12.17 -21.85 -4.33
C ILE A 116 11.41 -21.83 -5.67
N TYR A 117 10.14 -22.22 -5.67
CA TYR A 117 9.27 -22.13 -6.84
C TYR A 117 8.98 -20.67 -7.21
N GLN A 118 9.12 -20.33 -8.49
CA GLN A 118 8.73 -19.04 -9.05
C GLN A 118 7.69 -19.24 -10.17
N ARG A 119 6.69 -18.35 -10.24
CA ARG A 119 5.62 -18.37 -11.25
C ARG A 119 5.61 -17.09 -12.11
N PRO A 120 5.00 -17.12 -13.32
CA PRO A 120 4.74 -15.93 -14.12
C PRO A 120 3.79 -14.96 -13.40
N PHE A 121 3.97 -13.67 -13.64
CA PHE A 121 3.11 -12.60 -13.12
C PHE A 121 3.05 -11.42 -14.08
N GLY A 122 2.08 -10.53 -13.87
CA GLY A 122 1.82 -9.40 -14.77
C GLY A 122 3.01 -8.44 -14.88
N GLY A 123 3.36 -8.06 -16.10
CA GLY A 123 4.40 -7.07 -16.40
C GLY A 123 5.84 -7.53 -16.17
N GLN A 124 6.11 -8.85 -16.21
CA GLN A 124 7.46 -9.42 -16.06
C GLN A 124 8.01 -9.91 -17.39
N SER A 125 9.22 -9.47 -17.75
CA SER A 125 9.89 -9.83 -19.01
C SER A 125 11.37 -10.18 -18.83
N LYS A 126 11.94 -10.90 -19.80
CA LYS A 126 13.39 -11.21 -19.87
C LYS A 126 14.20 -10.08 -20.51
N GLY A 127 14.02 -8.87 -19.98
CA GLY A 127 14.75 -7.68 -20.41
C GLY A 127 14.17 -7.01 -21.66
N PRO A 128 14.72 -5.83 -22.03
CA PRO A 128 14.19 -4.99 -23.11
C PRO A 128 14.44 -5.53 -24.51
N ASP A 129 15.50 -6.32 -24.71
CA ASP A 129 15.94 -6.77 -26.04
C ASP A 129 15.17 -8.01 -26.54
N ASN A 130 14.63 -8.80 -25.62
CA ASN A 130 13.80 -9.96 -25.93
C ASN A 130 12.71 -10.15 -24.85
N PRO A 131 11.62 -9.34 -24.89
CA PRO A 131 10.65 -9.21 -23.81
C PRO A 131 9.66 -10.40 -23.77
N THR A 132 10.19 -11.62 -23.72
CA THR A 132 9.42 -12.83 -23.42
C THR A 132 9.05 -12.86 -21.94
N GLN A 133 7.96 -13.55 -21.61
CA GLN A 133 7.45 -13.64 -20.23
C GLN A 133 8.53 -14.21 -19.29
N ALA A 134 8.80 -13.49 -18.20
CA ALA A 134 9.61 -13.99 -17.10
C ALA A 134 8.74 -14.64 -16.01
N ALA A 135 9.33 -15.53 -15.22
CA ALA A 135 8.70 -16.18 -14.09
C ALA A 135 9.57 -15.95 -12.85
N ARG A 136 9.32 -14.85 -12.14
CA ARG A 136 10.17 -14.46 -10.99
C ARG A 136 9.41 -14.16 -9.71
N THR A 137 8.13 -14.50 -9.63
CA THR A 137 7.34 -14.37 -8.40
C THR A 137 7.48 -15.62 -7.54
N CYS A 138 8.26 -15.52 -6.47
CA CYS A 138 8.43 -16.58 -5.46
C CYS A 138 7.13 -16.74 -4.68
N ALA A 139 6.66 -17.97 -4.50
CA ALA A 139 5.34 -18.22 -3.93
C ALA A 139 5.32 -19.34 -2.89
N ALA A 140 4.41 -19.22 -1.92
CA ALA A 140 3.99 -20.30 -1.03
C ALA A 140 2.52 -20.60 -1.33
N ALA A 141 2.30 -21.49 -2.31
CA ALA A 141 1.01 -21.64 -3.00
C ALA A 141 0.45 -20.24 -3.36
N ASP A 142 -0.81 -19.95 -3.04
CA ASP A 142 -1.44 -18.63 -3.13
C ASP A 142 -1.65 -17.98 -1.75
N ARG A 143 -0.79 -18.30 -0.77
CA ARG A 143 -0.85 -17.83 0.63
C ARG A 143 0.47 -17.20 1.08
N THR A 144 1.21 -16.59 0.16
CA THR A 144 2.58 -16.09 0.43
C THR A 144 2.62 -15.02 1.52
N GLY A 145 1.63 -14.13 1.56
CA GLY A 145 1.49 -13.11 2.60
C GLY A 145 1.28 -13.70 3.99
N HIS A 146 0.45 -14.74 4.09
CA HIS A 146 0.24 -15.49 5.33
C HIS A 146 1.54 -16.10 5.83
N ALA A 147 2.25 -16.84 4.97
CA ALA A 147 3.53 -17.47 5.29
C ALA A 147 4.59 -16.43 5.72
N LEU A 148 4.72 -15.34 4.98
CA LEU A 148 5.65 -14.24 5.27
C LEU A 148 5.37 -13.59 6.62
N LEU A 149 4.10 -13.25 6.88
CA LEU A 149 3.73 -12.52 8.08
C LEU A 149 3.94 -13.36 9.35
N HIS A 150 3.58 -14.65 9.31
CA HIS A 150 3.82 -15.57 10.42
C HIS A 150 5.32 -15.81 10.67
N THR A 151 6.12 -15.92 9.61
CA THR A 151 7.58 -16.07 9.72
C THR A 151 8.23 -14.85 10.39
N LEU A 152 7.86 -13.64 9.95
CA LEU A 152 8.36 -12.40 10.54
C LEU A 152 7.91 -12.23 11.99
N TYR A 153 6.67 -12.61 12.32
CA TYR A 153 6.17 -12.58 13.69
C TYR A 153 7.00 -13.51 14.60
N GLN A 154 7.24 -14.75 14.18
CA GLN A 154 8.09 -15.69 14.92
C GLN A 154 9.53 -15.18 15.08
N GLY A 155 10.10 -14.55 14.05
CA GLY A 155 11.41 -13.91 14.11
C GLY A 155 11.48 -12.79 15.17
N ASN A 156 10.43 -11.98 15.28
CA ASN A 156 10.35 -10.93 16.29
C ASN A 156 10.19 -11.49 17.70
N ILE A 157 9.40 -12.55 17.89
CA ILE A 157 9.27 -13.23 19.19
C ILE A 157 10.64 -13.80 19.61
N LYS A 158 11.37 -14.45 18.70
CA LYS A 158 12.74 -14.93 18.96
C LYS A 158 13.68 -13.79 19.36
N SER A 159 13.51 -12.61 18.77
CA SER A 159 14.34 -11.42 19.02
C SER A 159 13.84 -10.56 20.18
N LYS A 160 12.78 -10.99 20.90
CA LYS A 160 12.21 -10.31 22.07
C LYS A 160 11.73 -8.88 21.79
N THR A 161 11.25 -8.61 20.58
CA THR A 161 10.57 -7.35 20.24
C THR A 161 9.39 -7.13 21.20
N VAL A 162 9.23 -5.91 21.73
CA VAL A 162 8.07 -5.57 22.57
C VAL A 162 6.86 -5.30 21.69
N PHE A 163 5.75 -5.97 21.93
CA PHE A 163 4.51 -5.74 21.21
C PHE A 163 3.50 -5.01 22.10
N LEU A 164 3.05 -3.85 21.64
CA LEU A 164 1.88 -3.15 22.16
C LEU A 164 0.70 -3.54 21.24
N ASN A 165 0.15 -4.73 21.50
CA ASN A 165 -0.92 -5.34 20.72
C ASN A 165 -2.27 -4.70 21.05
N GLU A 166 -3.04 -4.38 20.01
CA GLU A 166 -4.32 -3.67 20.14
C GLU A 166 -4.15 -2.27 20.76
N TRP A 167 -3.07 -1.59 20.37
CA TRP A 167 -2.85 -0.17 20.66
C TRP A 167 -3.04 0.64 19.39
N PHE A 168 -3.88 1.67 19.45
CA PHE A 168 -4.12 2.58 18.34
C PHE A 168 -3.22 3.82 18.49
N ALA A 169 -2.34 4.06 17.52
CA ALA A 169 -1.57 5.31 17.45
C ALA A 169 -2.49 6.45 16.98
N VAL A 170 -2.65 7.46 17.83
CA VAL A 170 -3.57 8.57 17.61
C VAL A 170 -2.92 9.60 16.70
N ASP A 171 -1.84 10.24 17.16
CA ASP A 171 -1.14 11.31 16.44
C ASP A 171 0.35 11.38 16.84
N LEU A 172 1.16 11.93 15.92
CA LEU A 172 2.58 12.18 16.13
C LEU A 172 2.79 13.30 17.16
N VAL A 173 3.78 13.13 18.04
CA VAL A 173 4.24 14.18 18.95
C VAL A 173 5.46 14.85 18.33
N LYS A 174 5.36 16.16 18.07
CA LYS A 174 6.46 16.98 17.56
C LYS A 174 7.00 17.87 18.66
N ASN A 175 8.32 17.99 18.77
CA ASN A 175 8.94 18.95 19.68
C ASN A 175 8.99 20.36 19.05
N ALA A 176 9.56 21.31 19.80
CA ALA A 176 9.73 22.71 19.38
C ALA A 176 10.61 22.91 18.12
N ASP A 177 11.49 21.97 17.79
CA ASP A 177 12.32 22.00 16.57
C ASP A 177 11.59 21.39 15.36
N GLY A 178 10.39 20.85 15.56
CA GLY A 178 9.60 20.17 14.53
C GLY A 178 10.01 18.71 14.29
N ALA A 179 10.91 18.15 15.10
CA ALA A 179 11.27 16.74 15.06
C ALA A 179 10.15 15.89 15.68
N VAL A 180 9.92 14.69 15.13
CA VAL A 180 8.98 13.71 15.66
C VAL A 180 9.67 12.92 16.77
N VAL A 181 9.10 12.95 17.97
CA VAL A 181 9.70 12.37 19.19
C VAL A 181 8.80 11.30 19.83
N GLY A 182 7.96 10.66 19.02
CA GLY A 182 7.06 9.59 19.44
C GLY A 182 5.60 9.85 19.04
N VAL A 183 4.69 9.15 19.70
CA VAL A 183 3.24 9.22 19.42
C VAL A 183 2.39 9.19 20.68
N ILE A 184 1.20 9.76 20.59
CA ILE A 184 0.10 9.41 21.48
C ILE A 184 -0.48 8.08 21.04
N ALA A 185 -0.65 7.14 21.97
CA ALA A 185 -1.30 5.86 21.71
C ALA A 185 -2.35 5.56 22.78
N ILE A 186 -3.44 4.93 22.36
CA ILE A 186 -4.50 4.44 23.25
C ILE A 186 -4.51 2.92 23.23
N ASN A 187 -4.46 2.30 24.42
CA ASN A 187 -4.70 0.88 24.61
C ASN A 187 -6.19 0.60 24.38
N ILE A 188 -6.53 -0.23 23.39
CA ILE A 188 -7.93 -0.53 23.09
C ILE A 188 -8.55 -1.36 24.21
N GLU A 189 -7.77 -2.19 24.91
CA GLU A 189 -8.27 -3.11 25.94
C GLU A 189 -8.94 -2.37 27.12
N ASP A 190 -8.29 -1.34 27.66
CA ASP A 190 -8.73 -0.63 28.87
C ASP A 190 -9.01 0.87 28.64
N GLY A 191 -8.61 1.42 27.50
CA GLY A 191 -8.72 2.85 27.17
C GLY A 191 -7.61 3.73 27.73
N GLU A 192 -6.56 3.17 28.34
CA GLU A 192 -5.40 3.94 28.81
C GLU A 192 -4.75 4.66 27.63
N THR A 193 -4.55 5.98 27.77
CA THR A 193 -3.81 6.77 26.78
C THR A 193 -2.45 7.14 27.34
N VAL A 194 -1.40 6.93 26.54
CA VAL A 194 -0.01 7.20 26.93
C VAL A 194 0.72 7.99 25.84
N TYR A 195 1.77 8.68 26.25
CA TYR A 195 2.81 9.16 25.34
C TYR A 195 3.89 8.08 25.20
N VAL A 196 4.04 7.54 23.99
CA VAL A 196 5.14 6.62 23.63
C VAL A 196 6.29 7.43 23.05
N LYS A 197 7.27 7.76 23.89
CA LYS A 197 8.46 8.52 23.52
C LYS A 197 9.49 7.64 22.81
N ALA A 198 10.06 8.15 21.71
CA ALA A 198 11.11 7.46 20.96
C ALA A 198 12.06 8.44 20.25
N LYS A 199 13.28 7.98 19.93
CA LYS A 199 14.23 8.71 19.08
C LYS A 199 13.94 8.51 17.60
N ALA A 200 13.45 7.32 17.22
CA ALA A 200 13.01 7.01 15.86
C ALA A 200 11.58 6.47 15.86
N THR A 201 10.71 7.07 15.05
CA THR A 201 9.31 6.68 14.86
C THR A 201 9.12 6.21 13.43
N VAL A 202 8.85 4.91 13.22
CA VAL A 202 8.64 4.31 11.91
C VAL A 202 7.16 4.11 11.65
N LEU A 203 6.61 4.78 10.63
CA LEU A 203 5.28 4.51 10.11
C LEU A 203 5.31 3.26 9.21
N ALA A 204 4.54 2.25 9.59
CA ALA A 204 4.36 1.01 8.83
C ALA A 204 2.88 0.58 8.82
N THR A 205 1.98 1.56 8.74
CA THR A 205 0.54 1.40 9.00
C THR A 205 -0.27 0.81 7.85
N GLY A 206 0.37 0.50 6.72
CA GLY A 206 -0.30 0.05 5.49
C GLY A 206 -1.05 1.15 4.75
N GLY A 207 -1.77 0.77 3.67
CA GLY A 207 -2.53 1.69 2.83
C GLY A 207 -3.92 2.06 3.37
N ALA A 208 -4.71 2.73 2.51
CA ALA A 208 -6.01 3.31 2.87
C ALA A 208 -7.16 2.95 1.92
N GLY A 209 -7.18 1.75 1.33
CA GLY A 209 -8.22 1.39 0.36
C GLY A 209 -9.65 1.47 0.88
N ARG A 210 -9.87 1.57 2.21
CA ARG A 210 -11.19 1.82 2.82
C ARG A 210 -11.72 3.24 2.61
N ILE A 211 -11.01 4.11 1.90
CA ILE A 211 -11.61 5.33 1.34
C ILE A 211 -12.60 5.01 0.20
N TYR A 212 -12.53 3.81 -0.41
CA TYR A 212 -13.45 3.38 -1.48
C TYR A 212 -14.55 2.45 -0.94
N ALA A 213 -15.71 2.48 -1.60
CA ALA A 213 -16.84 1.59 -1.28
C ALA A 213 -16.52 0.12 -1.57
N SER A 214 -15.84 -0.16 -2.69
CA SER A 214 -15.37 -1.50 -3.03
C SER A 214 -13.84 -1.56 -3.00
N THR A 215 -13.31 -2.43 -2.15
CA THR A 215 -11.86 -2.60 -1.97
C THR A 215 -11.53 -4.02 -1.55
N THR A 216 -10.38 -4.51 -2.00
CA THR A 216 -9.79 -5.78 -1.55
C THR A 216 -9.19 -5.68 -0.15
N ASN A 217 -9.02 -4.45 0.37
CA ASN A 217 -8.34 -4.19 1.62
C ASN A 217 -9.16 -4.64 2.84
N ALA A 218 -8.48 -5.03 3.92
CA ALA A 218 -9.13 -5.32 5.18
C ALA A 218 -9.82 -4.07 5.76
N HIS A 219 -10.74 -4.24 6.72
CA HIS A 219 -11.42 -3.11 7.36
C HIS A 219 -10.47 -2.14 8.07
N ILE A 220 -9.29 -2.61 8.45
CA ILE A 220 -8.25 -1.86 9.17
C ILE A 220 -7.38 -0.96 8.29
N ASN A 221 -7.48 -1.05 6.96
CA ASN A 221 -6.69 -0.23 6.03
C ASN A 221 -7.29 1.17 5.88
N THR A 222 -7.10 1.99 6.90
CA THR A 222 -7.74 3.31 7.06
C THR A 222 -6.77 4.48 6.91
N GLY A 223 -5.54 4.22 6.44
CA GLY A 223 -4.56 5.27 6.15
C GLY A 223 -4.05 6.01 7.38
N ASP A 224 -3.97 5.34 8.52
CA ASP A 224 -3.73 6.00 9.81
C ASP A 224 -2.39 6.77 9.85
N GLY A 225 -1.32 6.19 9.32
CA GLY A 225 -0.02 6.86 9.23
C GLY A 225 -0.02 8.06 8.28
N VAL A 226 -0.75 7.97 7.16
CA VAL A 226 -0.92 9.09 6.23
C VAL A 226 -1.70 10.22 6.90
N GLY A 227 -2.82 9.90 7.58
CA GLY A 227 -3.60 10.87 8.34
C GLY A 227 -2.77 11.56 9.44
N MET A 228 -1.94 10.78 10.16
CA MET A 228 -1.03 11.32 11.17
C MET A 228 0.02 12.26 10.57
N ALA A 229 0.61 11.90 9.44
CA ALA A 229 1.58 12.75 8.73
C ALA A 229 0.94 14.07 8.27
N LEU A 230 -0.25 13.99 7.66
CA LEU A 230 -0.98 15.17 7.16
C LEU A 230 -1.36 16.13 8.29
N ARG A 231 -1.89 15.62 9.42
CA ARG A 231 -2.20 16.45 10.59
C ARG A 231 -0.97 17.03 11.27
N ALA A 232 0.18 16.35 11.18
CA ALA A 232 1.46 16.89 11.60
C ALA A 232 2.00 17.98 10.65
N GLY A 233 1.32 18.26 9.53
CA GLY A 233 1.70 19.27 8.55
C GLY A 233 2.75 18.77 7.55
N PHE A 234 2.99 17.47 7.49
CA PHE A 234 3.93 16.86 6.54
C PHE A 234 3.22 16.53 5.23
N PRO A 235 3.93 16.64 4.08
CA PRO A 235 3.33 16.37 2.80
C PRO A 235 3.19 14.87 2.53
N VAL A 236 2.36 14.53 1.55
CA VAL A 236 2.24 13.18 0.99
C VAL A 236 2.46 13.23 -0.51
N GLN A 237 3.04 12.19 -1.07
CA GLN A 237 3.48 12.10 -2.45
C GLN A 237 2.59 11.13 -3.25
N ASP A 238 2.32 11.45 -4.51
CA ASP A 238 1.61 10.62 -5.50
C ASP A 238 0.30 10.01 -5.00
N ILE A 239 -0.38 10.72 -4.09
CA ILE A 239 -1.55 10.20 -3.36
C ILE A 239 -2.77 10.00 -4.27
N GLU A 240 -2.75 10.50 -5.50
CA GLU A 240 -3.74 10.24 -6.55
C GLU A 240 -3.58 8.87 -7.25
N MET A 241 -2.44 8.22 -7.05
CA MET A 241 -2.05 6.96 -7.71
C MET A 241 -2.62 5.75 -6.97
N TRP A 242 -3.85 5.38 -7.31
CA TRP A 242 -4.58 4.25 -6.73
C TRP A 242 -4.66 3.08 -7.71
N GLN A 243 -4.09 1.94 -7.35
CA GLN A 243 -4.18 0.74 -8.16
C GLN A 243 -5.50 0.03 -7.89
N PHE A 244 -6.25 -0.19 -8.96
CA PHE A 244 -7.38 -1.09 -9.00
C PHE A 244 -6.87 -2.45 -9.48
N HIS A 245 -6.98 -3.48 -8.64
CA HIS A 245 -6.65 -4.84 -9.05
C HIS A 245 -7.69 -5.31 -10.06
N PRO A 246 -7.31 -5.91 -11.20
CA PRO A 246 -8.26 -6.33 -12.22
C PRO A 246 -9.34 -7.27 -11.68
N THR A 247 -8.93 -8.27 -10.87
CA THR A 247 -9.81 -9.39 -10.50
C THR A 247 -10.20 -9.39 -9.02
N GLY A 248 -11.04 -8.44 -8.60
CA GLY A 248 -11.82 -8.58 -7.36
C GLY A 248 -13.13 -9.31 -7.64
N ILE A 249 -13.57 -10.21 -6.76
CA ILE A 249 -14.84 -10.93 -6.89
C ILE A 249 -15.98 -9.90 -6.98
N ALA A 250 -16.76 -9.96 -8.05
CA ALA A 250 -17.88 -9.03 -8.24
C ALA A 250 -18.88 -9.13 -7.08
N GLY A 251 -19.36 -7.99 -6.58
CA GLY A 251 -20.24 -7.90 -5.41
C GLY A 251 -19.53 -7.98 -4.05
N ALA A 252 -18.54 -8.87 -3.88
CA ALA A 252 -17.84 -9.07 -2.61
C ALA A 252 -16.57 -8.20 -2.44
N GLY A 253 -15.88 -7.87 -3.53
CA GLY A 253 -14.62 -7.11 -3.52
C GLY A 253 -13.39 -7.91 -3.08
N VAL A 254 -13.53 -9.19 -2.74
CA VAL A 254 -12.44 -10.07 -2.30
C VAL A 254 -11.45 -10.31 -3.44
N LEU A 255 -10.16 -10.29 -3.15
CA LEU A 255 -9.10 -10.51 -4.15
C LEU A 255 -9.09 -11.95 -4.69
N VAL A 256 -9.07 -12.08 -6.02
CA VAL A 256 -8.59 -13.29 -6.73
C VAL A 256 -7.22 -12.98 -7.31
N THR A 257 -6.20 -13.74 -6.91
CA THR A 257 -4.80 -13.49 -7.27
C THR A 257 -4.58 -13.36 -8.77
N GLU A 258 -3.70 -12.43 -9.15
CA GLU A 258 -3.13 -12.36 -10.50
C GLU A 258 -2.38 -13.64 -10.88
N GLY A 259 -1.96 -14.44 -9.90
CA GLY A 259 -1.44 -15.79 -10.11
C GLY A 259 -2.38 -16.68 -10.91
N CYS A 260 -3.71 -16.48 -10.85
CA CYS A 260 -4.66 -17.21 -11.69
C CYS A 260 -4.36 -17.01 -13.18
N ARG A 261 -4.04 -15.77 -13.59
CA ARG A 261 -3.63 -15.44 -14.96
C ARG A 261 -2.21 -15.91 -15.25
N GLY A 262 -1.32 -15.85 -14.25
CA GLY A 262 0.05 -16.37 -14.33
C GLY A 262 0.13 -17.88 -14.57
N GLU A 263 -0.81 -18.65 -14.03
CA GLU A 263 -0.93 -20.09 -14.26
C GLU A 263 -1.70 -20.44 -15.55
N GLY A 264 -2.14 -19.45 -16.34
CA GLY A 264 -2.78 -19.64 -17.64
C GLY A 264 -4.28 -19.30 -17.71
N GLY A 265 -4.87 -18.80 -16.63
CA GLY A 265 -6.21 -18.23 -16.63
C GLY A 265 -6.33 -16.97 -17.50
N TYR A 266 -7.53 -16.68 -17.99
CA TYR A 266 -7.76 -15.51 -18.85
C TYR A 266 -9.15 -14.90 -18.68
N LEU A 267 -9.29 -13.64 -19.07
CA LEU A 267 -10.51 -12.87 -18.97
C LEU A 267 -11.37 -13.02 -20.22
N ILE A 268 -12.69 -13.18 -20.04
CA ILE A 268 -13.68 -13.20 -21.12
C ILE A 268 -14.86 -12.26 -20.84
N ASN A 269 -15.42 -11.69 -21.90
CA ASN A 269 -16.62 -10.84 -21.83
C ASN A 269 -17.91 -11.66 -22.06
N ALA A 270 -19.07 -10.99 -22.17
CA ALA A 270 -20.36 -11.64 -22.40
C ALA A 270 -20.49 -12.42 -23.72
N ASP A 271 -19.68 -12.05 -24.71
CA ASP A 271 -19.64 -12.71 -26.01
C ASP A 271 -18.68 -13.93 -26.02
N GLY A 272 -18.02 -14.20 -24.89
CA GLY A 272 -16.99 -15.23 -24.77
C GLY A 272 -15.64 -14.84 -25.38
N GLU A 273 -15.45 -13.58 -25.81
CA GLU A 273 -14.20 -13.07 -26.37
C GLU A 273 -13.14 -12.96 -25.27
N ARG A 274 -11.94 -13.52 -25.53
CA ARG A 274 -10.74 -13.23 -24.74
C ARG A 274 -10.19 -11.84 -25.09
N PHE A 275 -10.90 -10.81 -24.65
CA PHE A 275 -10.73 -9.43 -25.10
C PHE A 275 -9.32 -8.84 -24.87
N MET A 276 -8.54 -9.35 -23.92
CA MET A 276 -7.18 -8.85 -23.67
C MET A 276 -6.22 -9.06 -24.85
N GLU A 277 -6.50 -9.99 -25.76
CA GLU A 277 -5.71 -10.14 -27.00
C GLU A 277 -5.83 -8.92 -27.93
N ARG A 278 -6.93 -8.17 -27.82
CA ARG A 278 -7.16 -6.93 -28.57
C ARG A 278 -6.51 -5.72 -27.90
N TYR A 279 -6.54 -5.65 -26.56
CA TYR A 279 -6.02 -4.49 -25.82
C TYR A 279 -4.51 -4.53 -25.57
N ALA A 280 -3.93 -5.73 -25.40
CA ALA A 280 -2.50 -5.92 -25.15
C ALA A 280 -1.99 -7.15 -25.92
N PRO A 281 -1.71 -7.05 -27.24
CA PRO A 281 -1.43 -8.23 -28.07
C PRO A 281 -0.24 -9.08 -27.61
N ASN A 282 0.81 -8.49 -27.03
CA ASN A 282 1.99 -9.24 -26.60
C ASN A 282 1.76 -9.88 -25.23
N ALA A 283 1.40 -9.07 -24.22
CA ALA A 283 1.26 -9.54 -22.83
C ALA A 283 -0.11 -10.15 -22.49
N LYS A 284 -1.15 -9.83 -23.24
CA LYS A 284 -2.55 -10.27 -23.04
C LYS A 284 -3.00 -10.03 -21.59
N ASP A 285 -3.50 -11.07 -20.92
CA ASP A 285 -3.95 -11.04 -19.53
C ASP A 285 -2.84 -10.74 -18.51
N LEU A 286 -1.56 -10.79 -18.91
CA LEU A 286 -0.39 -10.45 -18.08
C LEU A 286 0.18 -9.04 -18.38
N ALA A 287 -0.60 -8.19 -19.05
CA ALA A 287 -0.28 -6.76 -19.16
C ALA A 287 -0.25 -6.06 -17.79
N GLY A 288 0.22 -4.79 -17.77
CA GLY A 288 0.16 -3.95 -16.57
C GLY A 288 -1.26 -3.85 -16.00
N ARG A 289 -1.40 -3.89 -14.67
CA ARG A 289 -2.70 -3.91 -13.98
C ARG A 289 -3.60 -2.74 -14.36
N ASP A 290 -3.03 -1.56 -14.53
CA ASP A 290 -3.73 -0.36 -14.99
C ASP A 290 -4.36 -0.55 -16.38
N VAL A 291 -3.66 -1.21 -17.31
CA VAL A 291 -4.16 -1.53 -18.65
C VAL A 291 -5.30 -2.53 -18.56
N VAL A 292 -5.11 -3.65 -17.86
CA VAL A 292 -6.14 -4.70 -17.72
C VAL A 292 -7.40 -4.13 -17.04
N ALA A 293 -7.25 -3.36 -15.97
CA ALA A 293 -8.37 -2.75 -15.27
C ALA A 293 -9.17 -1.79 -16.17
N ARG A 294 -8.49 -0.92 -16.93
CA ARG A 294 -9.15 -0.04 -17.91
C ARG A 294 -9.88 -0.83 -18.99
N SER A 295 -9.25 -1.85 -19.56
CA SER A 295 -9.85 -2.71 -20.58
C SER A 295 -11.13 -3.38 -20.09
N MET A 296 -11.14 -3.90 -18.86
CA MET A 296 -12.34 -4.50 -18.25
C MET A 296 -13.48 -3.48 -18.12
N ILE A 297 -13.19 -2.26 -17.64
CA ILE A 297 -14.21 -1.21 -17.53
C ILE A 297 -14.71 -0.76 -18.91
N GLN A 298 -13.84 -0.69 -19.93
CA GLN A 298 -14.25 -0.38 -21.30
C GLN A 298 -15.18 -1.43 -21.88
N GLU A 299 -14.96 -2.73 -21.61
CA GLU A 299 -15.89 -3.80 -22.01
C GLU A 299 -17.26 -3.64 -21.34
N ILE A 300 -17.27 -3.33 -20.03
CA ILE A 300 -18.50 -3.10 -19.26
C ILE A 300 -19.28 -1.90 -19.80
N ILE A 301 -18.62 -0.74 -19.97
CA ILE A 301 -19.24 0.48 -20.50
C ILE A 301 -19.76 0.27 -21.93
N ALA A 302 -19.07 -0.52 -22.74
CA ALA A 302 -19.50 -0.85 -24.09
C ALA A 302 -20.63 -1.90 -24.15
N GLY A 303 -21.21 -2.29 -23.00
CA GLY A 303 -22.35 -3.20 -22.92
C GLY A 303 -22.00 -4.68 -23.11
N ARG A 304 -20.72 -5.03 -23.04
CA ARG A 304 -20.18 -6.40 -23.14
C ARG A 304 -19.88 -7.02 -21.77
N GLY A 305 -20.28 -6.38 -20.67
CA GLY A 305 -20.25 -6.99 -19.34
C GLY A 305 -21.27 -8.13 -19.19
N VAL A 306 -21.04 -9.01 -18.21
CA VAL A 306 -21.85 -10.20 -17.92
C VAL A 306 -22.83 -9.97 -16.76
N GLY A 307 -23.73 -10.92 -16.55
CA GLY A 307 -24.74 -10.87 -15.50
C GLY A 307 -25.94 -9.97 -15.84
N PRO A 308 -26.98 -9.94 -14.99
CA PRO A 308 -28.22 -9.20 -15.27
C PRO A 308 -28.00 -7.69 -15.50
N ASN A 309 -27.01 -7.12 -14.83
CA ASN A 309 -26.68 -5.69 -14.90
C ASN A 309 -25.55 -5.36 -15.89
N LYS A 310 -24.93 -6.37 -16.52
CA LYS A 310 -23.76 -6.22 -17.39
C LYS A 310 -22.59 -5.45 -16.72
N ASP A 311 -22.35 -5.68 -15.44
CA ASP A 311 -21.50 -4.86 -14.57
C ASP A 311 -20.15 -5.50 -14.17
N HIS A 312 -19.84 -6.69 -14.70
CA HIS A 312 -18.59 -7.39 -14.45
C HIS A 312 -18.16 -8.22 -15.68
N VAL A 313 -17.00 -8.88 -15.61
CA VAL A 313 -16.54 -9.85 -16.62
C VAL A 313 -16.19 -11.18 -15.93
N LEU A 314 -15.71 -12.17 -16.69
CA LEU A 314 -15.44 -13.51 -16.19
C LEU A 314 -13.93 -13.85 -16.25
N LEU A 315 -13.41 -14.48 -15.20
CA LEU A 315 -12.08 -15.08 -15.16
C LEU A 315 -12.21 -16.60 -15.34
N LYS A 316 -11.72 -17.12 -16.46
CA LYS A 316 -11.81 -18.53 -16.84
C LYS A 316 -10.58 -19.31 -16.37
N LEU A 317 -10.80 -20.44 -15.69
CA LEU A 317 -9.77 -21.28 -15.07
C LEU A 317 -9.97 -22.79 -15.26
N ASP A 318 -11.17 -23.23 -15.67
CA ASP A 318 -11.55 -24.64 -15.76
C ASP A 318 -10.65 -25.48 -16.69
N HIS A 319 -10.03 -24.85 -17.70
CA HIS A 319 -9.10 -25.51 -18.62
C HIS A 319 -7.75 -25.90 -17.97
N LEU A 320 -7.44 -25.39 -16.79
CA LEU A 320 -6.21 -25.73 -16.06
C LEU A 320 -6.31 -27.11 -15.37
N GLY A 321 -7.53 -27.61 -15.14
CA GLY A 321 -7.77 -28.88 -14.44
C GLY A 321 -7.72 -28.76 -12.92
N GLU A 322 -8.48 -29.62 -12.24
CA GLU A 322 -8.67 -29.62 -10.78
C GLU A 322 -7.34 -29.76 -10.02
N GLU A 323 -6.44 -30.64 -10.46
CA GLU A 323 -5.16 -30.88 -9.80
C GLU A 323 -4.29 -29.61 -9.71
N VAL A 324 -4.23 -28.83 -10.81
CA VAL A 324 -3.46 -27.57 -10.84
C VAL A 324 -4.12 -26.53 -9.93
N LEU A 325 -5.44 -26.43 -9.97
CA LEU A 325 -6.19 -25.47 -9.16
C LEU A 325 -6.04 -25.75 -7.67
N GLU A 326 -6.22 -26.99 -7.22
CA GLU A 326 -6.14 -27.35 -5.80
C GLU A 326 -4.70 -27.34 -5.28
N SER A 327 -3.69 -27.56 -6.12
CA SER A 327 -2.28 -27.51 -5.70
C SER A 327 -1.70 -26.09 -5.67
N LYS A 328 -1.94 -25.30 -6.72
CA LYS A 328 -1.28 -23.98 -6.91
C LYS A 328 -2.13 -22.79 -6.50
N LEU A 329 -3.46 -22.96 -6.49
CA LEU A 329 -4.47 -21.92 -6.29
C LEU A 329 -5.58 -22.35 -5.28
N PRO A 330 -5.28 -23.07 -4.16
CA PRO A 330 -6.31 -23.56 -3.26
C PRO A 330 -7.08 -22.45 -2.53
N GLY A 331 -6.39 -21.35 -2.18
CA GLY A 331 -7.01 -20.21 -1.52
C GLY A 331 -8.09 -19.57 -2.39
N ILE A 332 -7.85 -19.34 -3.68
CA ILE A 332 -8.88 -18.76 -4.55
C ILE A 332 -10.04 -19.72 -4.83
N CYS A 333 -9.79 -21.04 -4.81
CA CYS A 333 -10.84 -22.04 -4.96
C CYS A 333 -11.84 -21.96 -3.82
N GLU A 334 -11.35 -21.80 -2.59
CA GLU A 334 -12.15 -21.55 -1.40
C GLU A 334 -12.89 -20.21 -1.50
N LEU A 335 -12.18 -19.12 -1.79
CA LEU A 335 -12.78 -17.78 -1.87
C LEU A 335 -13.87 -17.68 -2.94
N SER A 336 -13.67 -18.28 -4.12
CA SER A 336 -14.66 -18.31 -5.19
C SER A 336 -15.92 -19.06 -4.77
N ARG A 337 -15.77 -20.25 -4.17
CA ARG A 337 -16.91 -21.04 -3.68
C ARG A 337 -17.67 -20.32 -2.57
N THR A 338 -16.95 -19.65 -1.67
CA THR A 338 -17.56 -18.94 -0.53
C THR A 338 -18.27 -17.65 -0.95
N PHE A 339 -17.61 -16.80 -1.75
CA PHE A 339 -18.07 -15.43 -1.98
C PHE A 339 -18.74 -15.21 -3.34
N ALA A 340 -18.42 -16.03 -4.35
CA ALA A 340 -19.07 -15.98 -5.65
C ALA A 340 -20.09 -17.11 -5.85
N HIS A 341 -20.10 -18.12 -4.97
CA HIS A 341 -20.86 -19.37 -5.14
C HIS A 341 -20.54 -20.07 -6.47
N VAL A 342 -19.29 -19.95 -6.91
CA VAL A 342 -18.78 -20.53 -8.16
C VAL A 342 -17.59 -21.43 -7.83
N ASP A 343 -17.64 -22.65 -8.34
CA ASP A 343 -16.49 -23.55 -8.32
C ASP A 343 -15.64 -23.33 -9.59
N PRO A 344 -14.40 -22.80 -9.46
CA PRO A 344 -13.55 -22.45 -10.61
C PRO A 344 -13.08 -23.68 -11.41
N VAL A 345 -13.26 -24.89 -10.90
CA VAL A 345 -13.01 -26.13 -11.64
C VAL A 345 -14.02 -26.32 -12.77
N TYR A 346 -15.25 -25.81 -12.59
CA TYR A 346 -16.37 -26.07 -13.51
C TYR A 346 -16.92 -24.81 -14.18
N ALA A 347 -16.74 -23.63 -13.59
CA ALA A 347 -17.31 -22.38 -14.10
C ALA A 347 -16.39 -21.17 -13.83
N PRO A 348 -16.41 -20.15 -14.71
CA PRO A 348 -15.54 -18.98 -14.55
C PRO A 348 -16.00 -18.05 -13.42
N ILE A 349 -15.03 -17.39 -12.77
CA ILE A 349 -15.27 -16.52 -11.61
C ILE A 349 -15.74 -15.13 -12.06
N PRO A 350 -16.82 -14.57 -11.52
CA PRO A 350 -17.24 -13.19 -11.79
C PRO A 350 -16.30 -12.19 -11.14
N VAL A 351 -15.70 -11.30 -11.94
CA VAL A 351 -14.65 -10.38 -11.50
C VAL A 351 -14.82 -8.97 -12.05
N VAL A 352 -14.40 -7.97 -11.25
CA VAL A 352 -14.43 -6.55 -11.60
C VAL A 352 -13.23 -5.81 -11.00
N PRO A 353 -12.69 -4.77 -11.66
CA PRO A 353 -11.64 -3.95 -11.09
C PRO A 353 -12.04 -3.36 -9.73
N THR A 354 -11.20 -3.58 -8.72
CA THR A 354 -11.48 -3.25 -7.32
C THR A 354 -10.29 -2.53 -6.70
N CYS A 355 -10.52 -1.47 -5.91
CA CYS A 355 -9.43 -0.73 -5.24
C CYS A 355 -8.55 -1.70 -4.44
N HIS A 356 -7.22 -1.54 -4.54
CA HIS A 356 -6.30 -2.56 -4.03
C HIS A 356 -5.05 -2.02 -3.35
N TYR A 357 -4.37 -1.04 -3.93
CA TYR A 357 -3.08 -0.59 -3.40
C TYR A 357 -2.89 0.90 -3.58
N MET A 358 -2.34 1.54 -2.56
CA MET A 358 -1.97 2.95 -2.55
C MET A 358 -0.50 3.09 -2.97
N MET A 359 -0.22 3.63 -4.16
CA MET A 359 1.18 3.84 -4.58
C MET A 359 1.79 5.10 -3.96
N GLY A 360 0.95 6.11 -3.72
CA GLY A 360 1.33 7.28 -2.96
C GLY A 360 1.45 7.02 -1.46
N GLY A 361 1.90 8.02 -0.72
CA GLY A 361 2.12 7.91 0.73
C GLY A 361 3.06 8.98 1.26
N VAL A 362 3.65 8.73 2.44
CA VAL A 362 4.68 9.61 3.03
C VAL A 362 5.96 9.51 2.20
N PRO A 363 6.46 10.59 1.58
CA PRO A 363 7.68 10.53 0.79
C PRO A 363 8.86 10.13 1.66
N THR A 364 9.72 9.24 1.16
CA THR A 364 10.91 8.77 1.89
C THR A 364 12.11 8.64 0.99
N ASN A 365 13.32 8.74 1.53
CA ASN A 365 14.51 8.24 0.82
C ASN A 365 14.64 6.69 0.95
N ILE A 366 15.68 6.11 0.34
CA ILE A 366 15.96 4.65 0.39
C ILE A 366 16.11 4.12 1.83
N ASN A 367 16.60 4.97 2.74
CA ASN A 367 16.79 4.63 4.16
C ASN A 367 15.50 4.75 4.98
N GLY A 368 14.36 5.03 4.33
CA GLY A 368 13.06 5.17 4.98
C GLY A 368 12.88 6.47 5.76
N GLN A 369 13.82 7.42 5.71
CA GLN A 369 13.65 8.72 6.37
C GLN A 369 12.55 9.49 5.66
N ALA A 370 11.55 9.98 6.41
CA ALA A 370 10.47 10.76 5.84
C ALA A 370 10.97 12.13 5.35
N LEU A 371 10.42 12.61 4.24
CA LEU A 371 10.84 13.83 3.58
C LEU A 371 9.74 14.90 3.64
N LYS A 372 10.17 16.16 3.65
CA LYS A 372 9.37 17.35 3.34
C LYS A 372 10.14 18.20 2.35
N GLN A 373 9.57 19.33 1.91
CA GLN A 373 10.32 20.33 1.15
C GLN A 373 10.55 21.59 1.97
N ASP A 374 11.69 22.24 1.73
CA ASP A 374 11.93 23.62 2.17
C ASP A 374 11.19 24.63 1.26
N ALA A 375 11.33 25.92 1.55
CA ALA A 375 10.70 26.99 0.77
C ALA A 375 11.19 27.09 -0.69
N ASN A 376 12.35 26.49 -1.00
CA ASN A 376 12.94 26.48 -2.34
C ASN A 376 12.60 25.19 -3.11
N GLY A 377 11.83 24.26 -2.50
CA GLY A 377 11.46 22.99 -3.10
C GLY A 377 12.53 21.89 -2.95
N ASN A 378 13.57 22.09 -2.13
CA ASN A 378 14.56 21.05 -1.87
C ASN A 378 14.04 20.04 -0.84
N ASP A 379 14.35 18.76 -1.05
CA ASP A 379 14.05 17.72 -0.08
C ASP A 379 14.81 17.95 1.23
N LEU A 380 14.08 17.86 2.35
CA LEU A 380 14.61 17.92 3.70
C LEU A 380 14.06 16.75 4.52
N VAL A 381 14.93 16.09 5.27
CA VAL A 381 14.53 15.03 6.19
C VAL A 381 13.66 15.59 7.33
N ILE A 382 12.66 14.82 7.72
CA ILE A 382 11.88 15.06 8.95
C ILE A 382 12.57 14.28 10.07
N ASP A 383 13.24 15.01 10.96
CA ASP A 383 13.96 14.41 12.08
C ASP A 383 13.05 13.51 12.94
N GLY A 384 13.57 12.32 13.26
CA GLY A 384 12.88 11.32 14.07
C GLY A 384 11.74 10.56 13.37
N LEU A 385 11.37 10.91 12.13
CA LEU A 385 10.29 10.25 11.38
C LEU A 385 10.82 9.40 10.22
N PHE A 386 10.31 8.17 10.16
CA PHE A 386 10.58 7.21 9.10
C PHE A 386 9.27 6.62 8.59
N ALA A 387 9.26 6.07 7.38
CA ALA A 387 8.16 5.28 6.87
C ALA A 387 8.66 4.13 5.98
N CYS A 388 7.94 3.00 5.97
CA CYS A 388 8.25 1.86 5.11
C CYS A 388 6.99 1.04 4.78
N GLY A 389 7.01 0.34 3.64
CA GLY A 389 5.87 -0.38 3.09
C GLY A 389 4.81 0.56 2.51
N GLU A 390 3.57 0.10 2.37
CA GLU A 390 2.51 0.81 1.61
C GLU A 390 2.16 2.21 2.14
N VAL A 391 2.51 2.56 3.39
CA VAL A 391 2.34 3.94 3.88
C VAL A 391 3.38 4.90 3.31
N ALA A 392 4.51 4.40 2.82
CA ALA A 392 5.63 5.16 2.28
C ALA A 392 5.54 5.28 0.76
N CYS A 393 6.11 6.37 0.24
CA CYS A 393 6.32 6.62 -1.17
C CYS A 393 7.82 6.88 -1.38
N VAL A 394 8.58 5.80 -1.58
CA VAL A 394 10.05 5.88 -1.74
C VAL A 394 10.51 6.67 -2.98
N SER A 395 9.98 6.54 -4.21
CA SER A 395 8.90 5.69 -4.72
C SER A 395 9.41 4.64 -5.72
N VAL A 396 9.25 3.35 -5.39
CA VAL A 396 9.59 2.24 -6.31
C VAL A 396 8.44 1.81 -7.22
N HIS A 397 7.23 2.33 -6.97
CA HIS A 397 6.01 1.90 -7.67
C HIS A 397 5.48 2.94 -8.67
N GLY A 398 5.86 4.22 -8.50
CA GLY A 398 5.39 5.34 -9.33
C GLY A 398 3.88 5.28 -9.59
N ALA A 399 3.47 5.40 -10.86
CA ALA A 399 2.06 5.47 -11.23
C ALA A 399 1.36 4.09 -11.28
N ASN A 400 2.09 2.98 -11.27
CA ASN A 400 1.51 1.64 -11.29
C ASN A 400 2.49 0.59 -10.75
N ARG A 401 2.09 -0.06 -9.66
CA ARG A 401 2.85 -1.14 -9.04
C ARG A 401 2.77 -2.45 -9.84
N LEU A 402 3.90 -3.13 -10.03
CA LEU A 402 3.89 -4.53 -10.50
C LEU A 402 3.42 -5.51 -9.42
N GLY A 403 2.71 -6.56 -9.84
CA GLY A 403 2.31 -7.63 -8.95
C GLY A 403 3.51 -8.29 -8.26
N GLY A 404 3.37 -8.58 -6.97
CA GLY A 404 4.43 -9.14 -6.12
C GLY A 404 5.55 -8.18 -5.68
N ASN A 405 5.70 -7.00 -6.29
CA ASN A 405 6.70 -6.01 -5.84
C ASN A 405 6.39 -5.42 -4.47
N SER A 406 5.11 -5.38 -4.03
CA SER A 406 4.77 -4.84 -2.71
C SER A 406 5.43 -5.66 -1.59
N LEU A 407 5.33 -6.99 -1.61
CA LEU A 407 5.97 -7.83 -0.58
C LEU A 407 7.49 -7.67 -0.58
N LEU A 408 8.10 -7.44 -1.75
CA LEU A 408 9.52 -7.15 -1.84
C LEU A 408 9.87 -5.80 -1.19
N ASP A 409 9.12 -4.76 -1.52
CA ASP A 409 9.23 -3.43 -0.90
C ASP A 409 9.15 -3.53 0.63
N LEU A 410 8.16 -4.24 1.18
CA LEU A 410 8.02 -4.40 2.63
C LEU A 410 9.31 -4.89 3.29
N VAL A 411 9.93 -5.92 2.72
CA VAL A 411 11.08 -6.58 3.35
C VAL A 411 12.38 -5.83 3.08
N VAL A 412 12.54 -5.23 1.90
CA VAL A 412 13.74 -4.47 1.55
C VAL A 412 13.77 -3.14 2.30
N PHE A 413 12.70 -2.35 2.25
CA PHE A 413 12.70 -1.02 2.86
C PHE A 413 12.44 -1.05 4.36
N GLY A 414 11.73 -2.07 4.88
CA GLY A 414 11.69 -2.34 6.32
C GLY A 414 13.10 -2.65 6.87
N ARG A 415 13.87 -3.48 6.16
CA ARG A 415 15.27 -3.76 6.51
C ARG A 415 16.16 -2.52 6.41
N ALA A 416 16.04 -1.75 5.32
CA ALA A 416 16.84 -0.54 5.10
C ALA A 416 16.62 0.50 6.20
N ALA A 417 15.36 0.76 6.57
CA ALA A 417 15.03 1.67 7.67
C ALA A 417 15.63 1.19 9.00
N GLY A 418 15.50 -0.11 9.31
CA GLY A 418 16.09 -0.69 10.51
C GLY A 418 17.62 -0.53 10.57
N LEU A 419 18.32 -0.79 9.45
CA LEU A 419 19.78 -0.67 9.36
C LEU A 419 20.24 0.78 9.55
N TYR A 420 19.53 1.73 8.94
CA TYR A 420 19.85 3.14 9.07
C TYR A 420 19.61 3.64 10.50
N ILE A 421 18.47 3.30 11.10
CA ILE A 421 18.14 3.69 12.48
C ILE A 421 19.15 3.08 13.45
N GLU A 422 19.53 1.82 13.28
CA GLU A 422 20.59 1.18 14.08
C GLU A 422 21.88 1.99 14.06
N LYS A 423 22.31 2.41 12.86
CA LYS A 423 23.50 3.24 12.68
C LYS A 423 23.35 4.59 13.37
N ALA A 424 22.25 5.29 13.16
CA ALA A 424 21.99 6.60 13.76
C ALA A 424 21.96 6.56 15.30
N LEU A 425 21.35 5.51 15.87
CA LEU A 425 21.34 5.29 17.32
C LEU A 425 22.75 5.01 17.85
N ARG A 426 23.57 4.26 17.11
CA ARG A 426 24.97 3.97 17.48
C ARG A 426 25.84 5.22 17.44
N GLU A 427 25.55 6.13 16.51
CA GLU A 427 26.21 7.44 16.37
C GLU A 427 25.71 8.48 17.38
N GLY A 428 24.73 8.14 18.22
CA GLY A 428 24.29 8.98 19.33
C GLY A 428 23.27 10.05 18.94
N VAL A 429 22.36 9.76 17.99
CA VAL A 429 21.26 10.68 17.65
C VAL A 429 20.44 11.05 18.89
N GLU A 430 20.19 12.35 19.05
CA GLU A 430 19.39 12.93 20.12
C GLU A 430 18.46 14.01 19.57
N HIS A 431 17.28 14.13 20.18
CA HIS A 431 16.28 15.16 19.86
C HIS A 431 15.85 15.87 21.15
N LYS A 432 15.49 17.16 21.04
CA LYS A 432 14.87 17.86 22.18
C LYS A 432 13.60 17.15 22.62
N ALA A 433 13.34 17.13 23.92
CA ALA A 433 12.11 16.55 24.44
C ALA A 433 10.87 17.36 24.00
N ALA A 434 9.73 16.68 23.86
CA ALA A 434 8.44 17.34 23.76
C ALA A 434 8.11 18.06 25.08
N THR A 435 7.47 19.22 24.97
CA THR A 435 6.84 19.92 26.10
C THR A 435 5.45 19.35 26.38
N ASP A 436 4.86 19.69 27.53
CA ASP A 436 3.48 19.31 27.82
C ASP A 436 2.49 19.88 26.78
N ALA A 437 2.76 21.09 26.26
CA ALA A 437 1.94 21.70 25.22
C ALA A 437 1.99 20.93 23.88
N ASP A 438 3.15 20.34 23.56
CA ASP A 438 3.30 19.50 22.36
C ASP A 438 2.48 18.20 22.48
N ILE A 439 2.48 17.61 23.68
CA ILE A 439 1.70 16.42 24.02
C ILE A 439 0.19 16.73 23.99
N ASP A 440 -0.24 17.85 24.61
CA ASP A 440 -1.63 18.30 24.61
C ASP A 440 -2.16 18.58 23.20
N LYS A 441 -1.31 19.13 22.33
CA LYS A 441 -1.64 19.33 20.91
C LYS A 441 -1.93 18.00 20.22
N ALA A 442 -1.10 16.98 20.43
CA ALA A 442 -1.32 15.65 19.86
C ALA A 442 -2.56 14.93 20.46
N MET A 443 -2.96 15.28 21.69
CA MET A 443 -4.17 14.74 22.34
C MET A 443 -5.48 15.36 21.86
N THR A 444 -5.44 16.52 21.19
CA THR A 444 -6.62 17.34 20.89
C THR A 444 -7.72 16.56 20.17
N ARG A 445 -7.35 15.75 19.17
CA ARG A 445 -8.30 14.97 18.36
C ARG A 445 -9.03 13.90 19.18
N LEU A 446 -8.29 13.14 19.98
CA LEU A 446 -8.85 12.13 20.87
C LEU A 446 -9.78 12.78 21.93
N ASN A 447 -9.34 13.88 22.54
CA ASN A 447 -10.14 14.62 23.53
C ASN A 447 -11.46 15.13 22.95
N LYS A 448 -11.46 15.60 21.69
CA LYS A 448 -12.68 16.03 20.99
C LYS A 448 -13.67 14.88 20.79
N ILE A 449 -13.20 13.70 20.37
CA ILE A 449 -14.05 12.51 20.20
C ILE A 449 -14.60 12.03 21.55
N ASN A 450 -13.75 12.00 22.59
CA ASN A 450 -14.18 11.58 23.92
C ASN A 450 -15.31 12.47 24.46
N THR A 451 -15.22 13.79 24.26
CA THR A 451 -16.21 14.77 24.72
C THR A 451 -17.36 15.03 23.75
N SER A 452 -17.40 14.38 22.58
CA SER A 452 -18.45 14.60 21.58
C SER A 452 -19.85 14.24 22.11
N THR A 453 -20.83 15.13 21.97
CA THR A 453 -22.22 14.85 22.40
C THR A 453 -23.26 15.03 21.30
N ASN A 454 -22.93 15.82 20.28
CA ASN A 454 -23.81 16.15 19.16
C ASN A 454 -23.05 15.92 17.86
N GLY A 455 -23.66 15.26 16.89
CA GLY A 455 -23.04 14.96 15.60
C GLY A 455 -23.59 13.69 14.97
N GLU A 456 -23.10 13.38 13.78
CA GLU A 456 -23.47 12.17 13.06
C GLU A 456 -22.58 10.99 13.45
N SER A 457 -23.05 9.76 13.20
CA SER A 457 -22.28 8.55 13.49
C SER A 457 -21.19 8.32 12.45
N ALA A 458 -20.08 7.72 12.89
CA ALA A 458 -18.96 7.43 11.99
C ALA A 458 -19.38 6.52 10.81
N ALA A 459 -20.29 5.58 11.03
CA ALA A 459 -20.75 4.65 9.99
C ALA A 459 -21.46 5.35 8.82
N VAL A 460 -22.35 6.33 9.11
CA VAL A 460 -23.07 7.09 8.08
C VAL A 460 -22.11 7.91 7.24
N LEU A 461 -21.24 8.68 7.91
CA LEU A 461 -20.27 9.54 7.26
C LEU A 461 -19.22 8.74 6.47
N ARG A 462 -18.79 7.57 6.97
CA ARG A 462 -17.87 6.67 6.28
C ARG A 462 -18.48 6.16 4.97
N LYS A 463 -19.75 5.74 4.98
CA LYS A 463 -20.45 5.28 3.77
C LYS A 463 -20.55 6.38 2.71
N GLU A 464 -20.83 7.61 3.14
CA GLU A 464 -20.91 8.77 2.27
C GLU A 464 -19.55 9.08 1.62
N LEU A 465 -18.47 9.15 2.42
CA LEU A 465 -17.10 9.32 1.94
C LEU A 465 -16.74 8.26 0.89
N GLN A 466 -17.03 7.00 1.20
CA GLN A 466 -16.74 5.87 0.32
C GLN A 466 -17.50 5.94 -1.01
N THR A 467 -18.75 6.40 -0.96
CA THR A 467 -19.58 6.60 -2.16
C THR A 467 -19.02 7.73 -3.02
N ILE A 468 -18.58 8.83 -2.42
CA ILE A 468 -17.94 9.94 -3.13
C ILE A 468 -16.68 9.46 -3.85
N MET A 469 -15.79 8.76 -3.14
CA MET A 469 -14.54 8.26 -3.75
C MET A 469 -14.79 7.26 -4.87
N GLN A 470 -15.74 6.33 -4.68
CA GLN A 470 -16.09 5.32 -5.69
C GLN A 470 -16.63 5.95 -6.98
N ASN A 471 -17.45 7.00 -6.87
CA ASN A 471 -18.14 7.61 -8.01
C ASN A 471 -17.31 8.65 -8.73
N PHE A 472 -16.47 9.41 -8.02
CA PHE A 472 -15.76 10.56 -8.58
C PHE A 472 -14.25 10.33 -8.80
N PHE A 473 -13.67 9.30 -8.16
CA PHE A 473 -12.22 9.03 -8.19
C PHE A 473 -11.91 7.55 -8.47
N GLY A 474 -12.72 6.91 -9.31
CA GLY A 474 -12.54 5.52 -9.77
C GLY A 474 -11.42 5.35 -10.82
N VAL A 475 -11.56 4.30 -11.64
CA VAL A 475 -10.57 3.92 -12.68
C VAL A 475 -10.43 5.01 -13.75
N PHE A 476 -11.54 5.49 -14.30
CA PHE A 476 -11.59 6.63 -15.21
C PHE A 476 -12.04 7.87 -14.46
N ARG A 477 -11.45 9.01 -14.80
CA ARG A 477 -11.68 10.30 -14.14
C ARG A 477 -11.91 11.38 -15.18
N LYS A 478 -12.64 12.42 -14.80
CA LYS A 478 -12.89 13.61 -15.64
C LYS A 478 -13.04 14.83 -14.75
N GLY A 479 -12.52 15.97 -15.18
CA GLY A 479 -12.36 17.17 -14.35
C GLY A 479 -13.66 17.66 -13.73
N GLU A 480 -14.71 17.75 -14.54
CA GLU A 480 -16.03 18.16 -14.07
C GLU A 480 -16.55 17.29 -12.92
N PHE A 481 -16.34 15.97 -12.99
CA PHE A 481 -16.79 15.03 -11.96
C PHE A 481 -15.87 15.09 -10.72
N MET A 482 -14.55 15.18 -10.91
CA MET A 482 -13.62 15.32 -9.79
C MET A 482 -13.87 16.60 -8.99
N GLN A 483 -14.12 17.73 -9.65
CA GLN A 483 -14.45 18.99 -8.99
C GLN A 483 -15.73 18.89 -8.15
N LYS A 484 -16.76 18.20 -8.65
CA LYS A 484 -17.97 17.88 -7.85
C LYS A 484 -17.63 17.01 -6.64
N GLY A 485 -16.78 16.00 -6.82
CA GLY A 485 -16.32 15.14 -5.73
C GLY A 485 -15.54 15.91 -4.65
N ILE A 486 -14.62 16.80 -5.05
CA ILE A 486 -13.87 17.68 -4.13
C ILE A 486 -14.83 18.54 -3.30
N GLN A 487 -15.84 19.15 -3.94
CA GLN A 487 -16.81 19.96 -3.22
C GLN A 487 -17.60 19.12 -2.20
N GLN A 488 -18.03 17.90 -2.58
CA GLN A 488 -18.71 16.99 -1.65
C GLN A 488 -17.82 16.56 -0.48
N LEU A 489 -16.53 16.31 -0.70
CA LEU A 489 -15.58 16.02 0.38
C LEU A 489 -15.39 17.24 1.30
N ALA A 490 -15.34 18.44 0.76
CA ALA A 490 -15.23 19.68 1.54
C ALA A 490 -16.45 19.91 2.44
N ASP A 491 -17.65 19.62 1.93
CA ASP A 491 -18.89 19.69 2.72
C ASP A 491 -18.92 18.58 3.79
N LEU A 492 -18.47 17.38 3.45
CA LEU A 492 -18.38 16.24 4.37
C LEU A 492 -17.36 16.47 5.49
N ARG A 493 -16.25 17.17 5.23
CA ARG A 493 -15.21 17.48 6.22
C ARG A 493 -15.78 18.13 7.48
N LYS A 494 -16.65 19.14 7.34
CA LYS A 494 -17.28 19.84 8.47
C LYS A 494 -18.13 18.90 9.33
N ARG A 495 -18.76 17.90 8.71
CA ARG A 495 -19.58 16.90 9.39
C ARG A 495 -18.71 15.86 10.10
N ILE A 496 -17.65 15.37 9.45
CA ILE A 496 -16.66 14.45 10.03
C ILE A 496 -15.87 15.09 11.18
N GLU A 497 -15.54 16.37 11.11
CA GLU A 497 -14.91 17.10 12.21
C GLU A 497 -15.79 17.12 13.46
N ASN A 498 -17.11 17.03 13.30
CA ASN A 498 -18.11 16.97 14.37
C ASN A 498 -18.71 15.57 14.53
N VAL A 499 -18.02 14.52 14.06
CA VAL A 499 -18.43 13.13 14.31
C VAL A 499 -18.63 12.91 15.82
N SER A 500 -19.66 12.16 16.18
CA SER A 500 -19.94 11.84 17.57
C SER A 500 -20.02 10.33 17.82
N ILE A 501 -19.60 9.92 19.01
CA ILE A 501 -19.76 8.56 19.52
C ILE A 501 -20.77 8.55 20.66
N THR A 502 -21.67 7.56 20.65
CA THR A 502 -22.65 7.33 21.73
C THR A 502 -22.05 6.48 22.84
N ASP A 503 -21.23 5.48 22.50
CA ASP A 503 -20.48 4.69 23.46
C ASP A 503 -19.34 5.54 24.07
N LYS A 504 -19.40 5.73 25.39
CA LYS A 504 -18.40 6.47 26.18
C LYS A 504 -17.58 5.57 27.10
N SER A 505 -17.74 4.25 27.01
CA SER A 505 -16.93 3.29 27.74
C SER A 505 -15.43 3.43 27.39
N SER A 506 -14.54 3.05 28.31
CA SER A 506 -13.10 3.08 28.05
C SER A 506 -12.64 1.83 27.31
N ALA A 507 -12.95 0.66 27.89
CA ALA A 507 -12.51 -0.65 27.43
C ALA A 507 -13.19 -1.08 26.13
N PHE A 508 -12.38 -1.53 25.16
CA PHE A 508 -12.79 -2.03 23.84
C PHE A 508 -13.83 -1.17 23.10
N ASN A 509 -13.79 0.15 23.29
CA ASN A 509 -14.71 1.07 22.62
C ASN A 509 -14.31 1.24 21.14
N THR A 510 -14.85 0.38 20.29
CA THR A 510 -14.61 0.41 18.85
C THR A 510 -15.22 1.64 18.18
N ALA A 511 -16.30 2.21 18.73
CA ALA A 511 -16.89 3.45 18.20
C ALA A 511 -15.88 4.61 18.20
N ARG A 512 -15.08 4.73 19.26
CA ARG A 512 -13.97 5.70 19.34
C ARG A 512 -12.92 5.45 18.27
N ILE A 513 -12.50 4.19 18.10
CA ILE A 513 -11.48 3.83 17.11
C ILE A 513 -11.99 4.10 15.69
N GLU A 514 -13.22 3.71 15.37
CA GLU A 514 -13.81 3.94 14.05
C GLU A 514 -14.00 5.42 13.71
N ALA A 515 -14.28 6.27 14.71
CA ALA A 515 -14.34 7.72 14.55
C ALA A 515 -12.95 8.32 14.27
N LEU A 516 -11.91 7.86 14.97
CA LEU A 516 -10.52 8.23 14.72
C LEU A 516 -10.08 7.81 13.32
N GLU A 517 -10.42 6.59 12.90
CA GLU A 517 -10.14 6.06 11.56
C GLU A 517 -10.87 6.83 10.47
N LEU A 518 -12.14 7.21 10.69
CA LEU A 518 -12.90 8.02 9.73
C LEU A 518 -12.21 9.36 9.43
N GLN A 519 -11.64 10.00 10.45
CA GLN A 519 -10.88 11.22 10.25
C GLN A 519 -9.60 10.97 9.45
N ASN A 520 -8.93 9.82 9.62
CA ASN A 520 -7.79 9.44 8.78
C ASN A 520 -8.22 9.21 7.32
N LEU A 521 -9.32 8.49 7.10
CA LEU A 521 -9.89 8.25 5.77
C LEU A 521 -10.18 9.57 5.04
N LEU A 522 -10.73 10.56 5.74
CA LEU A 522 -11.00 11.88 5.16
C LEU A 522 -9.73 12.59 4.71
N GLU A 523 -8.67 12.60 5.53
CA GLU A 523 -7.41 13.25 5.15
C GLU A 523 -6.82 12.62 3.88
N VAL A 524 -6.87 11.28 3.77
CA VAL A 524 -6.40 10.58 2.56
C VAL A 524 -7.29 10.85 1.36
N ALA A 525 -8.62 10.82 1.53
CA ALA A 525 -9.58 11.06 0.46
C ALA A 525 -9.46 12.47 -0.12
N GLU A 526 -9.34 13.49 0.74
CA GLU A 526 -9.19 14.88 0.30
C GLU A 526 -7.85 15.11 -0.41
N ALA A 527 -6.75 14.59 0.13
CA ALA A 527 -5.43 14.66 -0.50
C ALA A 527 -5.44 13.97 -1.89
N THR A 528 -6.03 12.78 -1.97
CA THR A 528 -6.24 12.03 -3.22
C THR A 528 -7.00 12.85 -4.25
N ALA A 529 -8.12 13.43 -3.84
CA ALA A 529 -9.02 14.15 -4.73
C ALA A 529 -8.37 15.39 -5.33
N ILE A 530 -7.69 16.19 -4.49
CA ILE A 530 -7.02 17.42 -4.92
C ILE A 530 -5.82 17.09 -5.82
N ALA A 531 -4.99 16.11 -5.45
CA ALA A 531 -3.87 15.70 -6.30
C ALA A 531 -4.32 15.14 -7.65
N ALA A 532 -5.44 14.40 -7.69
CA ALA A 532 -5.99 13.86 -8.93
C ALA A 532 -6.55 14.94 -9.86
N GLU A 533 -7.11 16.03 -9.33
CA GLU A 533 -7.65 17.11 -10.15
C GLU A 533 -6.54 17.98 -10.74
N GLU A 534 -5.48 18.23 -9.95
CA GLU A 534 -4.34 19.05 -10.37
C GLU A 534 -3.51 18.36 -11.48
N ARG A 535 -3.32 17.03 -11.40
CA ARG A 535 -2.61 16.27 -12.45
C ARG A 535 -3.45 16.22 -13.74
N LYS A 536 -3.03 17.01 -14.73
CA LYS A 536 -3.69 17.16 -16.05
C LYS A 536 -2.97 16.36 -17.13
N GLU A 537 -2.86 15.05 -16.93
CA GLU A 537 -2.35 14.05 -17.86
C GLU A 537 -2.97 12.68 -17.55
N SER A 538 -2.65 11.65 -18.33
CA SER A 538 -2.89 10.25 -17.98
C SER A 538 -1.59 9.47 -17.88
N ARG A 539 -1.34 8.83 -16.74
CA ARG A 539 -0.13 8.07 -16.45
C ARG A 539 -0.43 6.90 -15.51
N GLY A 540 -0.01 5.70 -15.87
CA GLY A 540 -0.24 4.48 -15.08
C GLY A 540 -1.70 4.32 -14.65
N ALA A 541 -1.97 4.27 -13.34
CA ALA A 541 -3.31 4.10 -12.78
C ALA A 541 -4.15 5.39 -12.72
N HIS A 542 -3.56 6.56 -13.01
CA HIS A 542 -4.29 7.81 -13.16
C HIS A 542 -4.70 8.00 -14.62
N ALA A 543 -5.99 7.83 -14.93
CA ALA A 543 -6.52 7.95 -16.29
C ALA A 543 -7.62 9.01 -16.34
N ARG A 544 -7.38 10.06 -17.13
CA ARG A 544 -8.28 11.19 -17.33
C ARG A 544 -8.80 11.23 -18.76
N GLU A 545 -10.12 11.19 -18.90
CA GLU A 545 -10.80 11.25 -20.20
C GLU A 545 -10.67 12.62 -20.88
N ASP A 546 -10.40 13.68 -20.12
CA ASP A 546 -10.15 15.02 -20.64
C ASP A 546 -8.66 15.36 -20.83
N PHE A 547 -7.76 14.44 -20.44
CA PHE A 547 -6.31 14.52 -20.64
C PHE A 547 -5.75 13.10 -20.87
N GLU A 548 -6.08 12.49 -22.01
CA GLU A 548 -5.83 11.06 -22.27
C GLU A 548 -4.35 10.69 -22.48
N GLU A 549 -3.52 11.67 -22.83
CA GLU A 549 -2.11 11.44 -23.14
C GLU A 549 -1.21 11.61 -21.91
N ARG A 550 -0.09 10.88 -21.93
CA ARG A 550 1.01 11.05 -20.97
C ARG A 550 1.82 12.29 -21.33
N ASP A 551 2.04 13.19 -20.37
CA ASP A 551 2.75 14.45 -20.57
C ASP A 551 4.10 14.45 -19.84
N ASP A 552 5.13 13.93 -20.51
CA ASP A 552 6.48 13.89 -19.92
C ASP A 552 7.13 15.29 -19.81
N ALA A 553 6.63 16.31 -20.52
CA ALA A 553 7.19 17.66 -20.46
C ALA A 553 6.79 18.38 -19.17
N ASN A 554 5.55 18.19 -18.72
CA ASN A 554 5.03 18.87 -17.52
C ASN A 554 4.88 17.94 -16.31
N TRP A 555 4.70 16.64 -16.50
CA TRP A 555 4.24 15.73 -15.46
C TRP A 555 5.11 14.48 -15.25
N LEU A 556 6.33 14.46 -15.82
CA LEU A 556 7.39 13.54 -15.42
C LEU A 556 7.99 13.92 -14.06
N CYS A 557 7.12 13.91 -13.05
CA CYS A 557 7.40 14.34 -11.68
C CYS A 557 6.44 13.64 -10.72
N HIS A 558 6.82 13.62 -9.44
CA HIS A 558 5.90 13.29 -8.37
C HIS A 558 4.98 14.47 -8.04
N SER A 559 3.74 14.17 -7.66
CA SER A 559 2.83 15.14 -7.03
C SER A 559 3.11 15.17 -5.54
N LEU A 560 3.19 16.35 -4.92
CA LEU A 560 3.43 16.50 -3.49
C LEU A 560 2.36 17.39 -2.85
N TYR A 561 1.42 16.79 -2.11
CA TYR A 561 0.31 17.49 -1.47
C TYR A 561 0.69 18.03 -0.09
N PHE A 562 0.48 19.33 0.12
CA PHE A 562 0.70 20.01 1.39
C PHE A 562 -0.64 20.28 2.09
N PRO A 563 -0.91 19.67 3.27
CA PRO A 563 -2.21 19.74 3.92
C PRO A 563 -2.61 21.13 4.40
N GLY A 564 -1.64 21.95 4.85
CA GLY A 564 -1.92 23.27 5.41
C GLY A 564 -2.46 24.27 4.38
N GLU A 565 -1.93 24.22 3.16
CA GLU A 565 -2.31 25.10 2.05
C GLU A 565 -3.30 24.45 1.07
N LYS A 566 -3.54 23.14 1.22
CA LYS A 566 -4.25 22.29 0.25
C LYS A 566 -3.72 22.45 -1.17
N ARG A 567 -2.41 22.68 -1.32
CA ARG A 567 -1.74 22.82 -2.61
C ARG A 567 -0.98 21.56 -3.00
N VAL A 568 -0.78 21.39 -4.29
CA VAL A 568 0.07 20.34 -4.86
C VAL A 568 1.31 20.99 -5.47
N ALA A 569 2.49 20.56 -5.02
CA ALA A 569 3.76 20.88 -5.63
C ALA A 569 4.24 19.72 -6.51
N LYS A 570 5.38 19.94 -7.16
CA LYS A 570 6.09 18.89 -7.91
C LYS A 570 7.41 18.57 -7.23
N ARG A 571 7.77 17.29 -7.21
CA ARG A 571 9.09 16.79 -6.80
C ARG A 571 9.70 16.00 -7.95
N ALA A 572 10.99 16.18 -8.19
CA ALA A 572 11.69 15.51 -9.28
C ALA A 572 11.74 14.00 -9.07
N VAL A 573 11.58 13.23 -10.15
CA VAL A 573 11.83 11.79 -10.18
C VAL A 573 13.34 11.56 -10.31
N ASN A 574 13.89 10.59 -9.58
CA ASN A 574 15.30 10.24 -9.65
C ASN A 574 15.60 9.39 -10.90
N PHE A 575 16.37 9.95 -11.84
CA PHE A 575 16.92 9.28 -13.03
C PHE A 575 18.44 9.04 -12.94
N LYS A 576 18.95 8.76 -11.73
CA LYS A 576 20.39 8.56 -11.46
C LYS A 576 20.62 7.29 -10.64
N PRO A 577 20.36 6.09 -11.21
CA PRO A 577 20.83 4.85 -10.60
C PRO A 577 22.37 4.87 -10.48
N HIS A 578 22.89 4.09 -9.53
CA HIS A 578 24.27 4.09 -9.12
C HIS A 578 25.17 3.19 -9.97
N THR A 579 24.64 2.05 -10.43
CA THR A 579 25.45 0.99 -11.07
C THR A 579 25.20 0.81 -12.56
N MET A 580 24.24 1.55 -13.12
CA MET A 580 23.88 1.48 -14.53
C MET A 580 23.32 2.80 -15.06
N GLU A 581 23.09 2.90 -16.37
CA GLU A 581 22.40 4.05 -16.96
C GLU A 581 20.89 4.01 -16.65
N ALA A 582 20.29 5.18 -16.49
CA ALA A 582 18.86 5.31 -16.28
C ALA A 582 18.07 4.90 -17.52
N PHE A 583 16.98 4.16 -17.30
CA PHE A 583 16.02 3.85 -18.35
C PHE A 583 15.23 5.11 -18.72
N GLN A 584 15.46 5.63 -19.92
CA GLN A 584 14.79 6.83 -20.40
C GLN A 584 13.30 6.57 -20.68
N PRO A 585 12.41 7.56 -20.46
CA PRO A 585 10.99 7.45 -20.80
C PRO A 585 10.78 7.07 -22.27
N LYS A 586 9.95 6.05 -22.49
CA LYS A 586 9.49 5.61 -23.81
C LYS A 586 7.98 5.41 -23.77
N LYS A 587 7.34 5.33 -24.94
CA LYS A 587 5.92 4.96 -25.02
C LYS A 587 5.73 3.61 -24.33
N ARG A 588 4.77 3.54 -23.41
CA ARG A 588 4.49 2.35 -22.60
C ARG A 588 3.37 1.53 -23.25
N THR A 589 3.72 0.37 -23.79
CA THR A 589 2.77 -0.59 -24.38
C THR A 589 3.04 -2.01 -23.88
N TYR A 590 2.02 -2.87 -23.94
CA TYR A 590 2.05 -4.27 -23.51
C TYR A 590 1.52 -5.19 -24.60
#